data_AF-A0A9D9QVI2-F1
#
_entry.id   AF-A0A9D9QVI2-F1
#
_cell.length_a   1.000
_cell.length_b   1.000
_cell.length_c   1.000
_cell.angle_alpha   90.00
_cell.angle_beta   90.00
_cell.angle_gamma   90.00
#
_symmetry.space_group_name_H-M   'P 1'
#
loop_
_entity.id
_entity.type
_entity.pdbx_description
1 polymer ?
#
loop_
_entity_poly.entity_id
_entity_poly.type
_entity_poly.pdbx_seq_one_letter_code
_entity_poly.pdbx_strand_id
1 'polypeptide(L)' 'MKKSTKAFLFQLLSFALFFIVARFLIASYTGLTGFWIPITAFVVGTILAPQFQAIQTNEGEKLFMKWLFLKGVKEIK' A
#
# COMPACT_ATOMS: atom_id res chain seq x y z
N MET A 1 18.39 -5.70 -9.93
CA MET A 1 17.49 -4.52 -9.75
C MET A 1 17.84 -3.82 -8.45
N LYS A 2 17.90 -2.48 -8.41
CA LYS A 2 18.07 -1.71 -7.15
C LYS A 2 16.94 -2.09 -6.18
N LYS A 3 17.23 -2.24 -4.88
CA LYS A 3 16.21 -2.69 -3.92
C LYS A 3 15.13 -1.62 -3.71
N SER A 4 15.42 -0.36 -4.03
CA SER A 4 14.47 0.74 -4.16
C SER A 4 13.39 0.50 -5.20
N THR A 5 13.74 -0.03 -6.38
CA THR A 5 12.76 -0.42 -7.40
C THR A 5 11.85 -1.53 -6.89
N LYS A 6 12.41 -2.50 -6.14
CA LYS A 6 11.60 -3.57 -5.53
C LYS A 6 10.64 -3.02 -4.48
N ALA A 7 11.10 -2.13 -3.60
CA ALA A 7 10.25 -1.49 -2.58
C ALA A 7 9.10 -0.72 -3.23
N PHE A 8 9.39 0.06 -4.27
CA PHE A 8 8.36 0.78 -5.01
C PHE A 8 7.36 -0.18 -5.67
N LEU A 9 7.83 -1.28 -6.24
CA LEU A 9 6.95 -2.28 -6.85
C LEU A 9 6.06 -2.96 -5.79
N PHE A 10 6.59 -3.28 -4.60
CA PHE A 10 5.80 -3.84 -3.50
C PHE A 10 4.78 -2.84 -2.93
N GLN A 11 5.15 -1.57 -2.80
CA GLN A 11 4.24 -0.48 -2.43
C GLN A 11 3.10 -0.36 -3.44
N LEU A 12 3.43 -0.36 -4.73
CA LEU A 12 2.44 -0.23 -5.81
C LEU A 12 1.51 -1.45 -5.89
N LEU A 13 2.06 -2.66 -5.83
CA LEU A 13 1.29 -3.91 -5.85
C LEU A 13 0.36 -4.01 -4.65
N SER A 14 0.85 -3.70 -3.45
CA SER A 14 0.02 -3.71 -2.25
C SER A 14 -1.09 -2.67 -2.35
N PHE A 15 -0.76 -1.44 -2.72
CA PHE A 15 -1.76 -0.41 -2.93
C PHE A 15 -2.81 -0.83 -3.98
N ALA A 16 -2.38 -1.37 -5.13
CA ALA A 16 -3.28 -1.82 -6.19
C ALA A 16 -4.22 -2.93 -5.72
N LEU A 17 -3.70 -3.92 -4.98
CA LEU A 17 -4.50 -5.02 -4.42
C LEU A 17 -5.57 -4.49 -3.46
N PHE A 18 -5.17 -3.66 -2.49
CA PHE A 18 -6.10 -3.07 -1.52
C PHE A 18 -7.10 -2.11 -2.18
N PHE A 19 -6.67 -1.34 -3.18
CA PHE A 19 -7.52 -0.44 -3.95
C PHE A 19 -8.61 -1.19 -4.73
N ILE A 20 -8.25 -2.27 -5.44
CA ILE A 20 -9.20 -3.07 -6.21
C ILE A 20 -10.24 -3.69 -5.27
N VAL A 21 -9.80 -4.29 -4.16
CA VAL A 21 -10.69 -4.88 -3.15
C VAL A 21 -11.62 -3.81 -2.57
N ALA A 22 -11.07 -2.68 -2.11
CA ALA A 22 -11.86 -1.57 -1.58
C ALA A 22 -12.86 -1.03 -2.60
N ARG A 23 -12.47 -0.90 -3.87
CA ARG A 23 -13.35 -0.45 -4.96
C ARG A 23 -14.53 -1.40 -5.17
N PHE A 24 -14.29 -2.70 -5.19
CA PHE A 24 -15.35 -3.70 -5.33
C PHE A 24 -16.30 -3.69 -4.13
N LEU A 25 -15.77 -3.59 -2.90
CA LEU A 25 -16.61 -3.48 -1.71
C LEU A 25 -17.46 -2.20 -1.74
N ILE A 26 -16.85 -1.06 -2.02
CA ILE A 26 -17.56 0.22 -2.02
C ILE A 26 -18.64 0.23 -3.09
N ALA A 27 -18.33 -0.19 -4.32
CA ALA A 27 -19.31 -0.30 -5.39
C ALA A 27 -20.49 -1.23 -5.04
N SER A 28 -20.24 -2.30 -4.28
CA SER A 28 -21.26 -3.30 -3.93
C SER A 28 -22.12 -2.89 -2.72
N TYR A 29 -21.55 -2.21 -1.72
CA TYR A 29 -22.20 -1.97 -0.44
C TYR A 29 -22.71 -0.54 -0.22
N THR A 30 -22.10 0.46 -0.84
CA THR A 30 -22.38 1.86 -0.49
C THR A 30 -23.39 2.55 -1.40
N GLY A 31 -23.72 1.96 -2.56
CA GLY A 31 -24.58 2.59 -3.57
C GLY A 31 -24.01 3.90 -4.13
N LEU A 32 -22.74 4.23 -3.83
CA LEU A 32 -22.06 5.42 -4.33
C LEU A 32 -21.97 5.33 -5.86
N THR A 33 -22.25 6.44 -6.54
CA THR A 33 -22.21 6.50 -8.01
C THR A 33 -21.15 7.51 -8.49
N GLY A 34 -20.64 7.28 -9.70
CA GLY A 34 -19.66 8.18 -10.33
C GLY A 34 -18.29 8.19 -9.65
N PHE A 35 -17.72 9.38 -9.50
CA PHE A 35 -16.34 9.59 -9.03
C PHE A 35 -16.13 9.26 -7.55
N TRP A 36 -17.19 9.14 -6.76
CA TRP A 36 -17.07 8.83 -5.32
C TRP A 36 -16.57 7.42 -5.04
N ILE A 37 -16.87 6.45 -5.92
CA ILE A 37 -16.40 5.06 -5.77
C ILE A 37 -14.85 5.00 -5.76
N PRO A 38 -14.14 5.49 -6.80
CA PRO A 38 -12.67 5.42 -6.80
C PRO A 38 -12.04 6.34 -5.76
N ILE A 39 -12.64 7.50 -5.42
CA ILE A 39 -12.08 8.41 -4.42
C ILE A 39 -12.09 7.77 -3.03
N THR A 40 -13.23 7.22 -2.62
CA THR A 40 -13.34 6.55 -1.32
C THR A 40 -12.50 5.28 -1.27
N ALA A 41 -12.47 4.50 -2.36
CA ALA A 41 -11.59 3.33 -2.49
C ALA A 41 -10.11 3.71 -2.39
N PHE A 42 -9.72 4.85 -2.95
CA PHE A 42 -8.35 5.37 -2.89
C PHE A 42 -7.96 5.71 -1.45
N VAL A 43 -8.82 6.43 -0.73
CA VAL A 43 -8.57 6.80 0.67
C VAL A 43 -8.48 5.56 1.56
N VAL A 44 -9.44 4.65 1.46
CA VAL A 44 -9.46 3.39 2.23
C VAL A 44 -8.26 2.53 1.87
N GLY A 45 -7.98 2.36 0.57
CA GLY A 45 -6.84 1.60 0.07
C GLY A 45 -5.51 2.16 0.55
N THR A 46 -5.33 3.49 0.59
CA THR A 46 -4.09 4.13 1.06
C THR A 46 -3.89 3.95 2.56
N ILE A 47 -4.96 4.03 3.36
CA ILE A 47 -4.88 3.89 4.82
C ILE A 47 -4.63 2.44 5.22
N LEU A 48 -5.29 1.49 4.55
CA LEU A 48 -5.18 0.06 4.86
C LEU A 48 -3.97 -0.60 4.22
N ALA A 49 -3.47 -0.10 3.08
CA ALA A 49 -2.34 -0.72 2.40
C ALA A 49 -1.06 -0.62 3.24
N PRO A 50 -0.27 -1.69 3.31
CA PRO A 50 1.07 -1.63 3.85
C PRO A 50 1.97 -0.74 3.00
N GLN A 51 2.79 0.07 3.67
CA GLN A 51 3.76 0.96 3.05
C GLN A 51 5.14 0.30 3.05
N PHE A 52 5.74 0.19 1.87
CA PHE A 52 7.07 -0.36 1.65
C PHE A 52 8.03 0.74 1.19
N GLN A 53 9.13 0.92 1.91
CA GLN A 53 10.12 1.93 1.60
C GLN A 53 11.52 1.33 1.68
N ALA A 54 12.34 1.53 0.65
CA ALA A 54 13.76 1.21 0.72
C ALA A 54 14.52 2.41 1.29
N ILE A 55 15.34 2.18 2.31
CA ILE A 55 16.20 3.19 2.90
C ILE A 55 17.65 2.72 2.73
N GLN A 56 18.50 3.62 2.22
CA GLN A 56 19.93 3.37 2.09
C GLN A 56 20.57 3.67 3.45
N THR A 57 21.03 2.62 4.13
CA THR A 57 21.70 2.73 5.44
C THR A 57 23.22 2.57 5.25
N ASN A 58 24.02 2.95 6.25
CA ASN A 58 25.49 2.79 6.22
C ASN A 58 25.94 1.32 6.01
N GLU A 59 25.09 0.34 6.34
CA GLU A 59 25.37 -1.11 6.16
C GLU A 59 24.80 -1.68 4.85
N GLY A 60 24.19 -0.84 4.00
CA GLY A 60 23.58 -1.22 2.74
C GLY A 60 22.10 -0.83 2.61
N GLU A 61 21.51 -1.15 1.45
CA GLU A 61 20.13 -0.85 1.11
C GLU A 61 19.18 -1.85 1.79
N LYS A 62 18.33 -1.38 2.71
CA LYS A 62 17.38 -2.16 3.51
C LYS A 62 15.94 -1.82 3.10
N LEU A 63 15.05 -2.81 3.10
CA LEU A 63 13.64 -2.63 2.75
C LEU A 63 12.80 -2.65 4.02
N PHE A 64 11.95 -1.64 4.21
CA PHE A 64 11.14 -1.48 5.41
C PHE A 64 9.66 -1.56 5.03
N MET A 65 8.88 -2.26 5.86
CA MET A 65 7.42 -2.37 5.74
C MET A 65 6.77 -1.78 7.00
N LYS A 66 5.91 -0.77 6.81
CA LYS A 66 5.04 -0.22 7.85
C LYS A 66 3.60 -0.58 7.51
N TRP A 67 2.84 -1.07 8.49
CA TRP A 67 1.44 -1.39 8.28
C TRP A 67 0.61 -0.94 9.46
N LEU A 68 -0.60 -0.43 9.23
CA LEU A 68 -1.45 0.13 10.28
C LEU A 68 -1.86 -0.91 11.34
N PHE A 69 -1.93 -2.18 10.95
CA PHE A 69 -2.25 -3.30 11.84
C PHE A 69 -1.02 -3.91 12.55
N LEU A 70 0.20 -3.59 12.12
CA LEU A 70 1.43 -4.08 12.74
C LEU A 70 2.07 -2.96 13.54
N LYS A 71 2.29 -3.21 14.83
CA LYS A 71 3.00 -2.26 15.69
C LYS A 71 4.49 -2.26 15.30
N GLY A 72 4.95 -1.18 14.67
CA GLY A 72 6.35 -0.97 14.29
C GLY A 72 6.63 -1.09 12.79
N VAL A 73 7.88 -0.85 12.42
CA VAL A 73 8.37 -0.99 11.05
C VAL A 73 9.16 -2.30 10.96
N LYS A 74 8.74 -3.22 10.11
CA LYS A 74 9.46 -4.49 9.89
C LYS A 74 10.55 -4.29 8.84
N GLU A 75 11.77 -4.68 9.17
CA GLU A 75 12.84 -4.82 8.18
C GLU A 75 12.62 -6.11 7.39
N ILE A 76 12.63 -6.00 6.06
CA ILE A 76 12.62 -7.09 5.10
C ILE A 76 14.05 -7.19 4.55
N LYS A 77 14.73 -8.29 4.89
CA LYS A 77 16.11 -8.59 4.45
C LYS A 77 16.19 -8.86 2.96
#